data_AF-A0A538HNN1-F1
#
_entry.id   AF-A0A538HNN1-F1
#
_cell.length_a   1.000
_cell.length_b   1.000
_cell.length_c   1.000
_cell.angle_alpha   90.00
_cell.angle_beta   90.00
_cell.angle_gamma   90.00
#
_symmetry.space_group_name_H-M   'P 1'
#
loop_
_entity.id
_entity.type
_entity.pdbx_description
1 polymer ?
#
loop_
_entity_poly.entity_id
_entity_poly.type
_entity_poly.pdbx_seq_one_letter_code
_entity_poly.pdbx_strand_id
1 'polypeptide(L)'
;STALAGRLDPEELREHVRAYQGVSAEVIARFEGHIAQYLGDGLLVYFGYPLAHEDDAQRAVSAGLAVVDAVATLNARQPAGGVALAVRVGIHTGLVVV
;
A
#
# COMPACT_ATOMS: atom_id res chain seq x y z
N SER A 1 -5.13 10.15 -6.66
CA SER A 1 -6.32 10.36 -5.82
C SER A 1 -7.06 11.66 -5.99
N THR A 2 -6.43 12.77 -6.40
CA THR A 2 -7.17 14.04 -6.67
C THR A 2 -8.28 13.92 -7.72
N ALA A 3 -8.11 13.09 -8.75
CA ALA A 3 -9.16 12.84 -9.74
C ALA A 3 -10.29 11.91 -9.23
N LEU A 4 -10.00 11.03 -8.26
CA LEU A 4 -10.99 10.12 -7.67
C LEU A 4 -11.85 10.83 -6.62
N ALA A 5 -11.22 11.70 -5.83
CA ALA A 5 -11.87 12.52 -4.82
C ALA A 5 -12.88 13.54 -5.38
N GLY A 6 -12.82 13.85 -6.68
CA GLY A 6 -13.83 14.67 -7.35
C GLY A 6 -15.01 13.90 -7.93
N ARG A 7 -14.99 12.55 -7.85
CA ARG A 7 -15.99 11.66 -8.49
C ARG A 7 -16.74 10.77 -7.50
N LEU A 8 -16.20 10.58 -6.30
CA LEU A 8 -16.77 9.78 -5.23
C LEU A 8 -17.21 10.69 -4.08
N ASP A 9 -18.27 10.32 -3.40
CA ASP A 9 -18.61 11.00 -2.15
C ASP A 9 -17.51 10.75 -1.09
N PRO A 10 -17.27 11.68 -0.15
CA PRO A 10 -16.18 11.57 0.82
C PRO A 10 -16.24 10.29 1.68
N GLU A 11 -17.43 9.73 1.88
CA GLU A 11 -17.63 8.48 2.63
C GLU A 11 -17.17 7.27 1.82
N GLU A 12 -17.59 7.16 0.56
CA GLU A 12 -17.15 6.10 -0.36
C GLU A 12 -15.63 6.13 -0.55
N LEU A 13 -15.05 7.32 -0.74
CA LEU A 13 -13.59 7.46 -0.86
C LEU A 13 -12.87 6.92 0.38
N ARG A 14 -13.40 7.19 1.58
CA ARG A 14 -12.81 6.70 2.84
C ARG A 14 -12.89 5.18 2.96
N GLU A 15 -13.98 4.57 2.50
CA GLU A 15 -14.11 3.11 2.49
C GLU A 15 -13.10 2.46 1.56
N HIS A 16 -12.94 2.98 0.35
CA HIS A 16 -11.94 2.52 -0.60
C HIS A 16 -10.51 2.65 -0.06
N VAL A 17 -10.18 3.80 0.56
CA VAL A 17 -8.86 4.04 1.17
C VAL A 17 -8.63 3.05 2.32
N ARG A 18 -9.62 2.80 3.18
CA ARG A 18 -9.51 1.83 4.27
C ARG A 18 -9.30 0.41 3.77
N ALA A 19 -10.05 0.00 2.75
CA ALA A 19 -9.90 -1.32 2.14
C ALA A 19 -8.49 -1.51 1.55
N TYR A 20 -8.00 -0.51 0.82
CA TYR A 20 -6.63 -0.50 0.30
C TYR A 20 -5.57 -0.57 1.42
N GLN A 21 -5.71 0.26 2.45
CA GLN A 21 -4.77 0.29 3.57
C GLN A 21 -4.75 -1.04 4.32
N GLY A 22 -5.92 -1.67 4.52
CA GLY A 22 -6.04 -2.98 5.17
C GLY A 22 -5.30 -4.08 4.42
N VAL A 23 -5.61 -4.28 3.13
CA VAL A 23 -4.93 -5.32 2.32
C VAL A 23 -3.43 -5.06 2.19
N SER A 24 -3.04 -3.79 2.07
CA SER A 24 -1.62 -3.43 1.99
C SER A 24 -0.91 -3.71 3.32
N ALA A 25 -1.54 -3.40 4.45
CA ALA A 25 -0.95 -3.65 5.77
C ALA A 25 -0.74 -5.14 6.04
N GLU A 26 -1.68 -6.01 5.64
CA GLU A 26 -1.53 -7.45 5.73
C GLU A 26 -0.33 -7.95 4.90
N VAL A 27 -0.20 -7.46 3.65
CA VAL A 27 0.93 -7.81 2.79
C VAL A 27 2.25 -7.32 3.40
N ILE A 28 2.32 -6.05 3.80
CA ILE A 28 3.53 -5.45 4.37
C ILE A 28 3.98 -6.22 5.61
N ALA A 29 3.05 -6.57 6.51
CA ALA A 29 3.34 -7.35 7.70
C ALA A 29 3.86 -8.77 7.37
N ARG A 30 3.33 -9.42 6.33
CA ARG A 30 3.82 -10.73 5.86
C ARG A 30 5.27 -10.69 5.41
N PHE A 31 5.70 -9.58 4.82
CA PHE A 31 7.10 -9.35 4.45
C PHE A 31 7.89 -8.66 5.56
N GLU A 32 7.36 -8.57 6.78
CA GLU A 32 7.90 -7.91 7.98
C GLU A 32 8.43 -6.48 7.73
N GLY A 33 7.76 -5.75 6.84
CA GLY A 33 7.92 -4.32 6.70
C GLY A 33 7.21 -3.56 7.82
N HIS A 34 7.72 -2.38 8.15
CA HIS A 34 7.18 -1.49 9.18
C HIS A 34 6.45 -0.31 8.53
N ILE A 35 5.15 -0.17 8.78
CA ILE A 35 4.39 1.01 8.31
C ILE A 35 4.73 2.19 9.21
N ALA A 36 5.54 3.11 8.69
CA ALA A 36 5.98 4.30 9.40
C ALA A 36 4.87 5.36 9.44
N GLN A 37 4.18 5.57 8.31
CA GLN A 37 3.16 6.62 8.18
C GLN A 37 2.04 6.25 7.21
N TYR A 38 0.83 6.70 7.53
CA TYR A 38 -0.31 6.74 6.61
C TYR A 38 -0.40 8.14 6.00
N LEU A 39 -0.16 8.25 4.70
CA LEU A 39 -0.07 9.53 3.97
C LEU A 39 -1.29 9.72 3.08
N GLY A 40 -2.45 9.99 3.69
CA GLY A 40 -3.72 10.08 2.96
C GLY A 40 -4.09 8.73 2.34
N ASP A 41 -3.96 8.61 1.03
CA ASP A 41 -4.15 7.38 0.25
C ASP A 41 -2.84 6.58 0.04
N GLY A 42 -1.72 7.07 0.56
CA GLY A 42 -0.41 6.41 0.48
C GLY A 42 0.04 5.79 1.80
N LEU A 43 1.07 4.95 1.71
CA LEU A 43 1.76 4.35 2.85
C LEU A 43 3.25 4.62 2.73
N LEU A 44 3.88 4.99 3.85
CA LEU A 44 5.34 4.99 3.98
C LEU A 44 5.74 3.77 4.78
N VAL A 45 6.60 2.94 4.18
CA VAL A 45 7.00 1.64 4.74
C VAL A 45 8.52 1.58 4.80
N TYR A 46 9.04 1.12 5.93
CA TYR A 46 10.45 0.83 6.13
C TYR A 46 10.69 -0.67 6.11
N PHE A 47 11.76 -1.06 5.44
CA PHE A 47 12.37 -2.37 5.56
C PHE A 47 13.76 -2.16 6.17
N GLY A 48 14.12 -3.01 7.13
CA GLY A 48 15.32 -2.85 7.94
C GLY A 48 15.19 -2.01 9.20
N TYR A 49 13.97 -1.62 9.55
CA TYR A 49 13.62 -0.98 10.82
C TYR A 49 12.37 -1.64 11.42
N PRO A 50 12.33 -1.90 12.74
CA PRO A 50 13.38 -1.69 13.74
C PRO A 50 14.47 -2.77 13.71
N LEU A 51 14.28 -3.84 12.93
CA LEU A 51 15.23 -4.95 12.79
C LEU A 51 15.68 -5.06 11.33
N ALA A 52 17.00 -5.12 11.13
CA ALA A 52 17.64 -5.23 9.83
C ALA A 52 17.88 -6.68 9.41
N HIS A 53 17.72 -6.93 8.11
CA HIS A 53 17.96 -8.20 7.45
C HIS A 53 18.79 -7.97 6.19
N GLU A 54 19.61 -8.94 5.80
CA GLU A 54 20.46 -8.82 4.61
C GLU A 54 19.64 -8.69 3.31
N ASP A 55 18.40 -9.20 3.31
CA ASP A 55 17.51 -9.26 2.16
C ASP A 55 16.40 -8.18 2.16
N ASP A 56 16.50 -7.15 3.01
CA ASP A 56 15.46 -6.11 3.14
C ASP A 56 15.09 -5.43 1.82
N ALA A 57 16.07 -5.21 0.93
CA ALA A 57 15.80 -4.66 -0.40
C ALA A 57 14.94 -5.61 -1.26
N GLN A 58 15.22 -6.92 -1.23
CA GLN A 58 14.45 -7.93 -1.95
C GLN A 58 13.03 -8.05 -1.36
N ARG A 59 12.92 -8.01 -0.03
CA ARG A 59 11.64 -8.04 0.68
C ARG A 59 10.79 -6.82 0.38
N ALA A 60 11.38 -5.62 0.32
CA ALA A 60 10.69 -4.40 -0.07
C ALA A 60 10.10 -4.51 -1.49
N VAL A 61 10.88 -5.02 -2.44
CA VAL A 61 10.42 -5.25 -3.83
C VAL A 61 9.30 -6.29 -3.86
N SER A 62 9.47 -7.40 -3.16
CA SER A 62 8.48 -8.48 -3.10
C SER A 62 7.17 -8.04 -2.47
N ALA A 63 7.24 -7.26 -1.38
CA ALA A 63 6.08 -6.63 -0.75
C ALA A 63 5.39 -5.65 -1.69
N GLY A 64 6.16 -4.81 -2.39
CA GLY A 64 5.64 -3.86 -3.37
C GLY A 64 4.83 -4.54 -4.47
N LEU A 65 5.37 -5.61 -5.07
CA LEU A 65 4.66 -6.40 -6.07
C LEU A 65 3.41 -7.08 -5.50
N ALA A 66 3.52 -7.67 -4.31
CA ALA A 66 2.39 -8.32 -3.65
C ALA A 66 1.26 -7.33 -3.28
N VAL A 67 1.58 -6.07 -2.98
CA VAL A 67 0.58 -5.01 -2.78
C VAL A 67 -0.17 -4.72 -4.09
N VAL A 68 0.54 -4.65 -5.23
CA VAL A 68 -0.11 -4.45 -6.54
C VAL A 68 -1.09 -5.59 -6.83
N ASP A 69 -0.68 -6.84 -6.59
CA ASP A 69 -1.53 -8.02 -6.80
C ASP A 69 -2.73 -8.06 -5.84
N ALA A 70 -2.53 -7.69 -4.57
CA ALA A 70 -3.58 -7.61 -3.57
C ALA A 70 -4.63 -6.56 -3.94
N VAL A 71 -4.21 -5.40 -4.45
CA VAL A 71 -5.13 -4.35 -4.93
C VAL A 71 -5.88 -4.80 -6.18
N ALA A 72 -5.23 -5.51 -7.10
CA ALA A 72 -5.91 -6.11 -8.25
C ALA A 72 -6.99 -7.11 -7.81
N THR A 73 -6.69 -7.93 -6.80
CA THR A 73 -7.65 -8.87 -6.20
C THR A 73 -8.80 -8.14 -5.51
N LEU A 74 -8.52 -7.04 -4.81
CA LEU A 74 -9.54 -6.19 -4.18
C LEU A 74 -10.49 -5.61 -5.24
N ASN A 75 -9.97 -5.12 -6.36
CA ASN A 75 -10.78 -4.62 -7.47
C ASN A 75 -11.66 -5.71 -8.09
N ALA A 76 -11.15 -6.95 -8.23
CA ALA A 76 -11.92 -8.06 -8.79
C ALA A 76 -13.12 -8.49 -7.92
N ARG A 77 -13.11 -8.15 -6.62
CA ARG A 77 -14.21 -8.40 -5.69
C ARG A 77 -15.25 -7.28 -5.67
N GLN A 78 -14.98 -6.16 -6.31
CA GLN A 78 -15.96 -5.07 -6.38
C GLN A 78 -17.13 -5.43 -7.31
N PRO A 79 -18.36 -4.98 -6.99
CA PRO A 79 -19.50 -5.15 -7.88
C PRO A 79 -19.27 -4.46 -9.23
N ALA A 80 -19.95 -4.96 -10.27
CA ALA A 80 -19.87 -4.40 -11.62
C ALA A 80 -20.25 -2.90 -11.61
N GLY A 81 -19.35 -2.04 -12.10
CA GLY A 81 -19.50 -0.58 -12.08
C GLY A 81 -18.83 0.14 -10.90
N GLY A 82 -18.21 -0.60 -9.97
CA GLY A 82 -17.39 -0.04 -8.89
C GLY A 82 -16.13 0.67 -9.38
N VAL A 83 -15.57 1.54 -8.54
CA VAL A 83 -14.35 2.28 -8.85
C VAL A 83 -13.12 1.42 -8.62
N ALA A 84 -12.41 1.12 -9.72
CA ALA A 84 -11.14 0.41 -9.65
C ALA A 84 -10.03 1.32 -9.07
N LEU A 85 -9.33 0.80 -8.07
CA LEU A 85 -8.16 1.45 -7.48
C LEU A 85 -6.91 1.17 -8.33
N ALA A 86 -6.08 2.19 -8.50
CA ALA A 86 -4.77 2.06 -9.09
C ALA A 86 -3.70 2.41 -8.05
N VAL A 87 -2.76 1.49 -7.83
CA VAL A 87 -1.65 1.66 -6.90
C VAL A 87 -0.33 1.78 -7.68
N ARG A 88 0.59 2.57 -7.14
CA ARG A 88 1.96 2.70 -7.64
C ARG A 88 2.92 2.56 -6.46
N VAL A 89 4.01 1.84 -6.67
CA VAL A 89 5.02 1.61 -5.63
C VAL A 89 6.35 2.18 -6.10
N GLY A 90 6.99 2.95 -5.23
CA GLY A 90 8.36 3.45 -5.39
C GLY A 90 9.23 2.90 -4.26
N ILE A 91 10.43 2.46 -4.58
CA ILE A 91 11.37 1.87 -3.62
C ILE A 91 12.71 2.58 -3.78
N HIS A 92 13.30 2.94 -2.64
CA HIS A 92 14.61 3.57 -2.56
C HIS A 92 15.39 2.93 -1.40
N THR A 93 16.69 2.73 -1.59
CA THR A 93 17.61 2.24 -0.55
C THR A 93 18.66 3.28 -0.23
N GLY A 94 18.97 3.46 1.05
CA GLY A 94 19.96 4.42 1.50
C GLY A 94 19.98 4.58 3.01
N LEU A 95 20.98 5.28 3.51
CA LEU A 95 21.07 5.63 4.93
C LEU A 95 20.06 6.72 5.25
N VAL A 96 19.34 6.54 6.35
CA VAL A 96 18.34 7.48 6.86
C VAL A 96 18.48 7.60 8.38
N VAL A 97 18.01 8.71 8.94
CA VAL A 97 17.84 8.89 10.38
C VAL A 97 16.34 8.89 10.64
N VAL A 98 15.87 7.98 11.50
CA VAL A 98 14.45 7.77 11.84
C VAL A 98 14.17 8.10 13.30
#